data_AF-A0AAV3NSZ3-F1
#
_entry.id   AF-A0AAV3NSZ3-F1
#
_cell.length_a   1.000
_cell.length_b   1.000
_cell.length_c   1.000
_cell.angle_alpha   90.00
_cell.angle_beta   90.00
_cell.angle_gamma   90.00
#
_symmetry.space_group_name_H-M   'P 1'
#
loop_
_entity.id
_entity.type
_entity.pdbx_description
1 polymer ?
#
loop_
_entity_poly.entity_id
_entity_poly.type
_entity_poly.pdbx_seq_one_letter_code
_entity_poly.pdbx_strand_id
1 'polypeptide(L)'
;MAQKVPVFLHNDKPIVESFVIIEYIDEIWKGNPILPEHPYEKAMARFWARFIDDKCLPPMWNSIWLKGEEQEKAMKEAGEVLTILDNELKDKKFFGGDKIGLADIAGNFIAFWSGGQIRLAGLMNGCNGDR
;
A
#
# COMPACT_ATOMS: atom_id res chain seq x y z
N MET A 1 -11.70 22.10 -3.24
CA MET A 1 -11.11 20.75 -3.33
C MET A 1 -10.30 20.52 -2.07
N ALA A 2 -10.50 19.39 -1.39
CA ALA A 2 -9.66 19.03 -0.24
C ALA A 2 -8.19 19.02 -0.67
N GLN A 3 -7.31 19.67 0.09
CA GLN A 3 -5.88 19.76 -0.19
C GLN A 3 -5.24 18.42 0.20
N LYS A 4 -5.39 17.42 -0.67
CA LYS A 4 -4.84 16.07 -0.50
C LYS A 4 -3.50 15.95 -1.24
N VAL A 5 -2.54 15.30 -0.59
CA VAL A 5 -1.26 14.89 -1.18
C VAL A 5 -1.32 13.40 -1.53
N PRO A 6 -0.55 12.93 -2.52
CA PRO A 6 0.41 13.68 -3.34
C PRO A 6 -0.23 14.52 -4.46
N VAL A 7 0.49 15.57 -4.87
CA VAL A 7 0.22 16.36 -6.08
C VAL A 7 1.45 16.28 -6.98
N PHE A 8 1.27 15.89 -8.23
CA PHE A 8 2.32 15.84 -9.24
C PHE A 8 2.16 17.01 -10.21
N LEU A 9 3.19 17.84 -10.36
CA LEU A 9 3.19 19.00 -11.25
C LEU A 9 4.07 18.71 -12.47
N HIS A 10 3.48 18.65 -13.65
CA HIS A 10 4.20 18.47 -14.91
C HIS A 10 3.76 19.53 -15.92
N ASN A 11 4.69 20.37 -16.39
CA ASN A 11 4.42 21.49 -17.29
C ASN A 11 3.31 22.44 -16.78
N ASP A 12 3.43 22.86 -15.51
CA ASP A 12 2.49 23.74 -14.82
C ASP A 12 1.06 23.20 -14.69
N LYS A 13 0.84 21.90 -14.96
CA LYS A 13 -0.45 21.22 -14.82
C LYS A 13 -0.42 20.29 -13.60
N PRO A 14 -1.23 20.56 -12.55
CA PRO A 14 -1.28 19.71 -11.38
C PRO A 14 -2.15 18.47 -11.64
N ILE A 15 -1.68 17.33 -11.14
CA ILE A 15 -2.39 16.04 -11.13
C ILE A 15 -2.45 15.57 -9.68
N VAL A 16 -3.62 15.12 -9.25
CA VAL A 16 -3.90 14.65 -7.89
C VAL A 16 -4.39 13.21 -7.94
N GLU A 17 -4.49 12.57 -6.77
CA GLU A 17 -4.78 11.13 -6.58
C GLU A 17 -3.60 10.24 -7.01
N SER A 18 -3.08 9.45 -6.07
CA SER A 18 -1.85 8.67 -6.24
C SER A 18 -1.91 7.72 -7.45
N PHE A 19 -3.02 6.99 -7.63
CA PHE A 19 -3.16 6.09 -8.76
C PHE A 19 -3.30 6.82 -10.09
N VAL A 20 -4.00 7.96 -10.13
CA VAL A 20 -4.09 8.80 -11.34
C VAL A 20 -2.71 9.34 -11.72
N ILE A 21 -1.91 9.77 -10.74
CA ILE A 21 -0.53 10.21 -10.95
C ILE A 21 0.31 9.08 -11.54
N ILE A 22 0.23 7.86 -10.99
CA ILE A 22 1.00 6.72 -11.49
C ILE A 22 0.59 6.34 -12.92
N GLU A 23 -0.71 6.32 -13.22
CA GLU A 23 -1.20 6.07 -14.58
C GLU A 23 -0.69 7.13 -15.56
N TYR A 24 -0.72 8.41 -15.18
CA TYR A 24 -0.17 9.48 -16.00
C TYR A 24 1.34 9.31 -16.27
N ILE A 25 2.11 8.95 -15.23
CA ILE A 25 3.56 8.70 -15.37
C ILE A 25 3.79 7.52 -16.34
N ASP A 26 3.03 6.43 -16.19
CA ASP A 26 3.12 5.26 -17.06
C ASP A 26 2.76 5.60 -18.52
N GLU A 27 1.83 6.54 -18.74
CA GLU A 27 1.46 7.04 -20.06
C GLU A 27 2.54 7.90 -20.73
N ILE A 28 3.26 8.72 -19.98
CA ILE A 28 4.25 9.65 -20.53
C ILE A 28 5.62 8.98 -20.74
N TRP A 29 6.09 8.16 -19.79
CA TRP A 29 7.44 7.59 -19.81
C TRP A 29 7.44 6.08 -20.08
N LYS A 30 7.40 5.70 -21.36
CA LYS A 30 7.29 4.29 -21.81
C LYS A 30 8.53 3.41 -21.66
N GLY A 31 9.67 3.97 -21.22
CA GLY A 31 10.92 3.22 -21.11
C GLY A 31 10.91 2.10 -20.06
N ASN A 32 10.04 2.21 -19.05
CA ASN A 32 9.91 1.21 -18.00
C ASN A 32 8.44 1.16 -17.53
N PRO A 33 7.56 0.41 -18.22
CA PRO A 33 6.14 0.39 -17.92
C PRO A 33 5.87 -0.19 -16.54
N ILE A 34 5.04 0.51 -15.77
CA ILE A 34 4.52 0.14 -14.45
C ILE A 34 3.32 -0.79 -14.60
N LEU A 35 2.50 -0.57 -15.64
CA LEU A 35 1.34 -1.39 -15.95
C LEU A 35 1.66 -2.42 -17.03
N PRO A 36 1.16 -3.66 -16.92
CA PRO A 36 1.21 -4.64 -17.99
C PRO A 36 0.54 -4.14 -19.27
N GLU A 37 1.01 -4.58 -20.44
CA GLU A 37 0.38 -4.24 -21.72
C GLU A 37 -0.93 -5.00 -21.93
N HIS A 38 -0.97 -6.28 -21.56
CA HIS A 38 -2.13 -7.14 -21.76
C HIS A 38 -3.34 -6.62 -20.94
N PRO A 39 -4.53 -6.44 -21.54
CA PRO A 39 -5.66 -5.80 -20.86
C PRO A 39 -6.10 -6.48 -19.57
N TYR A 40 -6.09 -7.82 -19.55
CA TYR A 40 -6.47 -8.59 -18.36
C TYR A 40 -5.46 -8.43 -17.23
N GLU A 41 -4.17 -8.50 -17.53
CA GLU A 41 -3.11 -8.34 -16.53
C GLU A 41 -3.10 -6.93 -15.96
N LYS A 42 -3.34 -5.93 -16.81
CA LYS A 42 -3.53 -4.54 -16.40
C LYS A 42 -4.74 -4.38 -15.45
N ALA A 43 -5.85 -5.04 -15.75
CA ALA A 43 -7.02 -5.04 -14.87
C ALA A 43 -6.69 -5.70 -13.52
N MET A 44 -5.93 -6.79 -13.51
CA MET A 44 -5.50 -7.45 -12.28
C MET A 44 -4.53 -6.61 -11.45
N ALA A 45 -3.58 -5.91 -12.08
CA ALA A 45 -2.69 -4.98 -11.40
C ALA A 45 -3.48 -3.86 -10.69
N ARG A 46 -4.50 -3.30 -11.36
CA ARG A 46 -5.40 -2.30 -10.77
C ARG A 46 -6.23 -2.86 -9.62
N PHE A 47 -6.78 -4.07 -9.79
CA PHE A 47 -7.55 -4.74 -8.76
C PHE A 47 -6.72 -4.90 -7.48
N TRP A 48 -5.51 -5.44 -7.58
CA TRP A 48 -4.66 -5.67 -6.41
C TRP A 48 -4.18 -4.36 -5.77
N ALA A 49 -3.80 -3.35 -6.58
CA ALA A 49 -3.45 -2.05 -6.05
C ALA A 49 -4.63 -1.41 -5.27
N ARG A 50 -5.85 -1.51 -5.82
CA ARG A 50 -7.05 -1.00 -5.16
C ARG A 50 -7.41 -1.82 -3.91
N PHE A 51 -7.25 -3.14 -3.96
CA PHE A 51 -7.45 -4.01 -2.80
C PHE A 51 -6.51 -3.64 -1.67
N ILE A 52 -5.23 -3.37 -1.95
CA ILE A 52 -4.27 -2.90 -0.96
C ILE A 52 -4.74 -1.56 -0.33
N ASP A 53 -5.10 -0.58 -1.16
CA ASP A 53 -5.51 0.75 -0.70
C ASP A 53 -6.80 0.71 0.14
N ASP A 54 -7.80 -0.04 -0.32
CA ASP A 54 -9.13 -0.08 0.31
C ASP A 54 -9.22 -1.06 1.50
N LYS A 55 -8.45 -2.15 1.47
CA LYS A 55 -8.60 -3.26 2.43
C LYS A 55 -7.41 -3.45 3.34
N CYS A 56 -6.20 -3.19 2.88
CA CYS A 56 -5.00 -3.41 3.68
C CYS A 56 -4.59 -2.15 4.46
N LEU A 57 -4.55 -0.98 3.82
CA LEU A 57 -4.10 0.25 4.47
C LEU A 57 -4.97 0.68 5.66
N PRO A 58 -6.32 0.64 5.62
CA PRO A 58 -7.12 1.10 6.75
C PRO A 58 -6.89 0.32 8.05
N PRO A 59 -6.95 -1.02 8.10
CA PRO A 59 -6.68 -1.75 9.34
C PRO A 59 -5.21 -1.62 9.76
N MET A 60 -4.26 -1.56 8.83
CA MET A 60 -2.84 -1.30 9.13
C MET A 60 -2.60 0.08 9.75
N TRP A 61 -3.35 1.09 9.32
CA TRP A 61 -3.31 2.43 9.88
C TRP A 61 -3.94 2.43 11.28
N ASN A 62 -5.13 1.85 11.41
CA ASN A 62 -5.85 1.76 12.67
C ASN A 62 -5.07 0.97 13.74
N SER A 63 -4.34 -0.08 13.36
CA SER A 63 -3.50 -0.84 14.30
C SER A 63 -2.34 -0.02 14.88
N ILE A 64 -1.94 1.08 14.23
CA ILE A 64 -0.91 2.00 14.72
C ILE A 64 -1.52 3.07 15.64
N TRP A 65 -2.68 3.61 15.27
CA TRP A 65 -3.24 4.81 15.91
C TRP A 65 -4.29 4.54 16.99
N LEU A 66 -5.01 3.41 16.91
CA LEU A 66 -6.00 3.02 17.92
C LEU A 66 -5.33 2.30 19.10
N LYS A 67 -6.06 2.14 20.21
CA LYS A 67 -5.57 1.46 21.43
C LYS A 67 -6.63 0.51 21.99
N GLY A 68 -6.18 -0.49 22.75
CA GLY A 68 -7.07 -1.45 23.41
C GLY A 68 -7.78 -2.37 22.40
N GLU A 69 -9.04 -2.72 22.68
CA GLU A 69 -9.82 -3.67 21.89
C GLU A 69 -9.93 -3.31 20.40
N GLU A 70 -10.05 -2.01 20.07
CA GLU A 70 -10.10 -1.56 18.68
C GLU A 70 -8.78 -1.78 17.93
N GLN A 71 -7.64 -1.64 18.62
CA GLN A 71 -6.32 -1.92 18.05
C GLN A 71 -6.14 -3.42 17.80
N GLU A 72 -6.56 -4.26 18.74
CA GLU A 72 -6.50 -5.72 18.61
C GLU A 72 -7.36 -6.20 17.43
N LYS A 73 -8.56 -5.65 17.28
CA LYS A 73 -9.42 -5.92 16.13
C LYS A 73 -8.76 -5.50 14.81
N ALA A 74 -8.19 -4.29 14.75
CA ALA A 74 -7.50 -3.80 13.57
C ALA A 74 -6.26 -4.65 13.21
N MET A 75 -5.50 -5.12 14.21
CA MET A 75 -4.37 -6.04 13.99
C MET A 75 -4.83 -7.39 13.43
N LYS A 76 -5.95 -7.92 13.92
CA LYS A 76 -6.52 -9.17 13.41
C LYS A 76 -6.97 -9.01 11.95
N GLU A 77 -7.73 -7.96 11.64
CA GLU A 77 -8.17 -7.64 10.27
C GLU A 77 -6.98 -7.43 9.33
N ALA A 78 -5.93 -6.72 9.78
CA ALA A 78 -4.71 -6.55 9.01
C ALA A 78 -4.02 -7.90 8.72
N GLY A 79 -3.92 -8.79 9.71
CA GLY A 79 -3.34 -10.13 9.54
C GLY A 79 -4.09 -11.01 8.53
N GLU A 80 -5.42 -10.95 8.53
CA GLU A 80 -6.27 -11.66 7.56
C GLU A 80 -6.02 -11.15 6.13
N VAL A 81 -5.98 -9.83 5.95
CA VAL A 81 -5.72 -9.22 4.63
C VAL A 81 -4.28 -9.48 4.17
N LEU A 82 -3.29 -9.41 5.06
CA LEU A 82 -1.91 -9.76 4.75
C LEU A 82 -1.76 -11.21 4.32
N THR A 83 -2.55 -12.13 4.89
CA THR A 83 -2.56 -13.53 4.45
C THR A 83 -3.06 -13.68 3.01
N ILE A 84 -4.06 -12.88 2.60
CA ILE A 84 -4.53 -12.86 1.21
C ILE A 84 -3.43 -12.35 0.27
N LEU A 85 -2.75 -11.27 0.66
CA LEU A 85 -1.66 -10.69 -0.12
C LEU A 85 -0.44 -11.62 -0.20
N ASP A 86 -0.10 -12.31 0.88
CA ASP A 86 0.98 -13.29 0.90
C ASP A 86 0.69 -14.45 -0.06
N ASN A 87 -0.56 -14.95 -0.05
CA ASN A 87 -0.99 -15.98 -1.00
C ASN A 87 -0.90 -15.53 -2.47
N GLU A 88 -1.24 -14.28 -2.76
CA GLU A 88 -1.10 -13.71 -4.11
C GLU A 88 0.36 -13.56 -4.53
N LEU A 89 1.25 -13.26 -3.58
CA LEU A 89 2.67 -13.06 -3.82
C LEU A 89 3.46 -14.37 -3.94
N LYS A 90 3.10 -15.42 -3.20
CA LYS A 90 3.85 -16.70 -3.02
C LYS A 90 4.95 -17.02 -4.03
N ASP A 91 4.57 -17.31 -5.27
CA ASP A 91 5.50 -17.80 -6.31
C ASP A 91 6.10 -16.68 -7.17
N LYS A 92 5.77 -15.43 -6.86
CA LYS A 92 6.15 -14.23 -7.59
C LYS A 92 7.20 -13.45 -6.81
N LYS A 93 8.15 -12.87 -7.54
CA LYS A 93 9.13 -11.94 -6.95
C LYS A 93 8.47 -10.63 -6.52
N PHE A 94 7.48 -10.18 -7.29
CA PHE A 94 6.68 -8.97 -7.10
C PHE A 94 5.22 -9.30 -7.44
N PHE A 95 4.26 -8.47 -7.00
CA PHE A 95 2.88 -8.59 -7.47
C PHE A 95 2.79 -8.43 -8.99
N GLY A 96 3.66 -7.61 -9.59
CA GLY A 96 3.88 -7.51 -11.03
C GLY A 96 4.63 -8.69 -11.69
N GLY A 97 4.90 -9.77 -10.97
CA GLY A 97 5.66 -10.92 -11.46
C GLY A 97 7.17 -10.71 -11.32
N ASP A 98 7.89 -10.57 -12.43
CA ASP A 98 9.35 -10.40 -12.46
C ASP A 98 9.81 -8.95 -12.29
N LYS A 99 8.90 -7.99 -12.45
CA LYS A 99 9.15 -6.55 -12.36
C LYS A 99 8.20 -5.89 -11.36
N ILE A 100 8.63 -4.78 -10.79
CA ILE A 100 7.80 -3.93 -9.93
C ILE A 100 6.65 -3.37 -10.78
N GLY A 101 5.41 -3.58 -10.33
CA GLY A 101 4.21 -3.05 -10.95
C GLY A 101 3.39 -2.14 -10.02
N LEU A 102 2.21 -1.74 -10.48
CA LEU A 102 1.32 -0.85 -9.74
C LEU A 102 0.98 -1.36 -8.33
N ALA A 103 0.70 -2.65 -8.19
CA ALA A 103 0.36 -3.26 -6.89
C ALA A 103 1.56 -3.26 -5.93
N ASP A 104 2.79 -3.42 -6.43
CA ASP A 104 4.01 -3.31 -5.61
C ASP A 104 4.23 -1.89 -5.09
N ILE A 105 3.97 -0.89 -5.94
CA ILE A 105 4.05 0.54 -5.55
C ILE A 105 3.00 0.84 -4.48
N ALA A 106 1.76 0.36 -4.64
CA ALA A 106 0.71 0.50 -3.63
C ALA A 106 1.08 -0.23 -2.31
N GLY A 107 1.64 -1.43 -2.41
CA GLY A 107 2.04 -2.26 -1.28
C GLY A 107 3.31 -1.83 -0.56
N ASN A 108 4.10 -0.89 -1.11
CA ASN A 108 5.37 -0.44 -0.51
C ASN A 108 5.21 0.01 0.95
N PHE A 109 4.07 0.63 1.28
CA PHE A 109 3.74 1.06 2.64
C PHE A 109 3.75 -0.10 3.64
N ILE A 110 3.33 -1.30 3.24
CA ILE A 110 3.31 -2.48 4.12
C ILE A 110 4.73 -2.81 4.60
N ALA A 111 5.71 -2.80 3.69
CA ALA A 111 7.11 -3.11 4.01
C ALA A 111 7.76 -2.03 4.87
N PHE A 112 7.49 -0.75 4.58
CA PHE A 112 8.04 0.36 5.36
C PHE A 112 7.48 0.41 6.80
N TRP A 113 6.18 0.19 6.96
CA TRP A 113 5.49 0.40 8.24
C TRP A 113 5.43 -0.86 9.12
N SER A 114 5.56 -2.07 8.58
CA SER A 114 5.74 -3.29 9.40
C SER A 114 7.01 -3.23 10.26
N GLY A 115 8.11 -2.69 9.74
CA GLY A 115 9.32 -2.42 10.52
C GLY A 115 9.13 -1.34 11.59
N GLY A 116 8.26 -0.36 11.32
CA GLY A 116 7.87 0.69 12.27
C GLY A 116 6.95 0.19 13.38
N GLN A 117 5.99 -0.69 13.06
CA GLN A 117 5.05 -1.28 14.01
C GLN A 117 5.78 -2.10 15.07
N ILE A 118 6.76 -2.93 14.71
CA ILE A 118 7.57 -3.71 15.67
C ILE A 118 8.30 -2.79 16.66
N ARG A 119 8.87 -1.68 16.16
CA ARG A 119 9.61 -0.72 16.99
C ARG A 119 8.71 0.14 17.87
N LEU A 120 7.60 0.63 17.34
CA LEU A 120 6.62 1.45 18.08
C LEU A 120 5.83 0.63 19.09
N ALA A 121 5.45 -0.61 18.77
CA ALA A 121 4.84 -1.52 19.74
C ALA A 121 5.81 -1.85 20.88
N GLY A 122 7.09 -2.08 20.56
CA GLY A 122 8.13 -2.25 21.59
C GLY A 122 8.30 -1.03 22.50
N LEU A 123 8.28 0.19 21.95
CA LEU A 123 8.37 1.44 22.71
C LEU A 123 7.11 1.71 23.55
N MET A 124 5.91 1.46 23.02
CA MET A 124 4.66 1.65 23.76
C MET A 124 4.46 0.60 24.85
N ASN A 125 4.91 -0.63 24.64
CA ASN A 125 4.91 -1.68 25.67
C ASN A 125 5.96 -1.42 26.76
N GLY A 126 7.09 -0.80 26.42
CA GLY A 126 8.08 -0.33 27.41
C GLY A 126 7.57 0.80 28.31
N CYS A 127 6.69 1.68 27.80
CA CYS A 127 6.10 2.77 28.60
C CYS A 127 4.92 2.35 29.50
N ASN A 128 4.37 1.14 29.32
CA ASN A 128 3.29 0.60 30.16
C ASN A 128 3.79 -0.35 31.27
N GLY A 129 5.11 -0.58 31.36
CA GLY A 129 5.72 -1.46 32.36
C GLY A 129 6.07 -0.81 33.71
N ASP A 130 6.01 0.52 33.80
CA ASP A 130 6.29 1.26 35.04
C ASP A 130 5.06 2.10 35.43
N ARG A 131 4.05 1.47 36.04
CA ARG A 131 3.07 2.13 36.90
C ARG A 131 2.40 1.15 37.86
#